data_AF-A0A9R0JU55-F1
#
_entry.id   AF-A0A9R0JU55-F1
#
_cell.length_a   1.000
_cell.length_b   1.000
_cell.length_c   1.000
_cell.angle_alpha   90.00
_cell.angle_beta   90.00
_cell.angle_gamma   90.00
#
_symmetry.space_group_name_H-M   'P 1'
#
loop_
_entity.id
_entity.type
_entity.pdbx_description
1 polymer ?
#
loop_
_entity_poly.entity_id
_entity_poly.type
_entity_poly.pdbx_seq_one_letter_code
_entity_poly.pdbx_strand_id
1 'polypeptide(L)'
;MAHTLATPVAPSVSLICNTKLSVSLSSSSLSFRPVNPKNGGGLSIKCVRVGNVEIPNNKRVEYSLQYIHGIGRSRARQILCDLTLENKLTKELSEDELLQVRDEVTKYMIEGDLRRFNAIAIRRLKEIQCYRGVRHIQGLPCRGQRTKNNCRTLKRGKRVQIAGKKKPPGPK
;
A
#
# COMPACT_ATOMS: atom_id res chain seq x y z
N MET A 1 11.70 -61.15 -11.79
CA MET A 1 10.91 -60.00 -11.29
C MET A 1 11.43 -58.76 -11.97
N ALA A 2 10.52 -58.07 -12.66
CA ALA A 2 10.80 -57.27 -13.83
C ALA A 2 11.49 -55.93 -13.56
N HIS A 3 12.16 -55.47 -14.60
CA HIS A 3 13.09 -54.36 -14.67
C HIS A 3 12.42 -52.98 -14.60
N THR A 4 13.24 -52.03 -14.15
CA THR A 4 13.07 -50.58 -14.08
C THR A 4 12.53 -49.94 -15.36
N LEU A 5 11.44 -49.18 -15.26
CA LEU A 5 10.95 -48.32 -16.34
C LEU A 5 11.36 -46.86 -16.09
N ALA A 6 12.36 -46.42 -16.85
CA ALA A 6 12.69 -45.02 -17.06
C ALA A 6 11.70 -44.43 -18.08
N THR A 7 11.04 -43.32 -17.74
CA THR A 7 10.21 -42.55 -18.67
C THR A 7 11.06 -41.45 -19.34
N PRO A 8 11.03 -41.33 -20.68
CA PRO A 8 11.82 -40.34 -21.41
C PRO A 8 11.18 -38.95 -21.46
N VAL A 9 12.06 -37.95 -21.39
CA VAL A 9 11.84 -36.53 -21.67
C VAL A 9 11.51 -36.35 -23.16
N ALA A 10 10.44 -35.62 -23.48
CA ALA A 10 10.12 -35.21 -24.85
C ALA A 10 10.72 -33.82 -25.17
N PRO A 11 11.51 -33.68 -26.24
CA PRO A 11 12.05 -32.41 -26.72
C PRO A 11 11.15 -31.71 -27.77
N SER A 12 11.25 -30.38 -27.75
CA SER A 12 10.95 -29.36 -28.77
C SER A 12 10.76 -29.82 -30.23
N VAL A 13 9.77 -29.27 -30.94
CA VAL A 13 9.95 -28.86 -32.36
C VAL A 13 9.02 -27.69 -32.73
N SER A 14 9.65 -26.66 -33.28
CA SER A 14 9.11 -25.47 -33.94
C SER A 14 8.87 -25.70 -35.45
N LEU A 15 8.16 -24.76 -36.10
CA LEU A 15 8.01 -24.52 -37.56
C LEU A 15 6.89 -25.35 -38.22
N ILE A 16 5.93 -24.75 -38.92
CA ILE A 16 5.92 -24.32 -40.33
C ILE A 16 4.49 -23.71 -40.51
N CYS A 17 4.14 -22.61 -41.18
CA CYS A 17 4.42 -22.17 -42.56
C CYS A 17 4.03 -20.70 -42.78
N ASN A 18 4.74 -20.08 -43.71
CA ASN A 18 4.37 -18.90 -44.50
C ASN A 18 3.06 -19.12 -45.30
N THR A 19 2.31 -18.05 -45.59
CA THR A 19 2.19 -17.48 -46.96
C THR A 19 1.32 -16.22 -46.96
N LYS A 20 1.74 -15.25 -47.77
CA LYS A 20 1.09 -13.97 -48.07
C LYS A 20 -0.22 -14.21 -48.82
N LEU A 21 -1.29 -13.50 -48.44
CA LEU A 21 -2.39 -13.17 -49.35
C LEU A 21 -2.83 -11.72 -49.13
N SER A 22 -2.62 -10.93 -50.18
CA SER A 22 -3.13 -9.59 -50.41
C SER A 22 -4.59 -9.64 -50.85
N VAL A 23 -5.49 -8.91 -50.19
CA VAL A 23 -6.77 -8.49 -50.77
C VAL A 23 -7.10 -7.08 -50.25
N SER A 24 -7.38 -6.18 -51.19
CA SER A 24 -7.85 -4.81 -51.02
C SER A 24 -9.38 -4.72 -51.17
N LEU A 25 -9.93 -3.56 -50.77
CA LEU A 25 -11.36 -3.10 -50.84
C LEU A 25 -12.27 -3.66 -49.73
N SER A 26 -13.17 -2.92 -49.08
CA SER A 26 -13.67 -1.55 -49.21
C SER A 26 -14.53 -1.21 -47.98
N SER A 27 -14.47 0.05 -47.54
CA SER A 27 -15.58 0.88 -47.04
C SER A 27 -16.78 0.20 -46.37
N SER A 28 -16.79 0.15 -45.03
CA SER A 28 -18.04 0.20 -44.26
C SER A 28 -17.81 0.90 -42.93
N SER A 29 -18.38 2.09 -42.84
CA SER A 29 -18.45 2.96 -41.67
C SER A 29 -19.05 2.26 -40.46
N LEU A 30 -18.25 2.08 -39.41
CA LEU A 30 -18.75 1.93 -38.04
C LEU A 30 -18.10 3.02 -37.20
N SER A 31 -18.75 4.18 -37.20
CA SER A 31 -18.48 5.22 -36.23
C SER A 31 -18.94 4.72 -34.86
N PHE A 32 -18.00 4.23 -34.05
CA PHE A 32 -18.20 4.17 -32.61
C PHE A 32 -18.44 5.61 -32.15
N ARG A 33 -19.69 5.97 -31.89
CA ARG A 33 -20.00 7.15 -31.09
C ARG A 33 -19.54 6.81 -29.66
N PRO A 34 -18.53 7.48 -29.09
CA PRO A 34 -18.43 7.49 -27.64
C PRO A 34 -19.67 8.22 -27.13
N VAL A 35 -20.54 7.50 -26.40
CA VAL A 35 -21.55 8.14 -25.56
C VAL A 35 -20.76 8.89 -24.49
N ASN A 36 -20.54 10.16 -24.73
CA ASN A 36 -19.98 11.08 -23.75
C ASN A 36 -21.05 11.19 -22.64
N PRO A 37 -20.82 10.66 -21.42
CA PRO A 37 -21.78 10.90 -20.36
C PRO A 37 -21.85 12.41 -20.17
N LYS A 38 -23.07 12.94 -20.20
CA LYS A 38 -23.35 14.36 -19.99
C LYS A 38 -22.65 14.75 -18.69
N ASN A 39 -21.66 15.65 -18.81
CA ASN A 39 -21.15 16.41 -17.68
C ASN A 39 -22.29 17.29 -17.19
N GLY A 40 -23.22 16.70 -16.43
CA GLY A 40 -24.02 17.46 -15.50
C GLY A 40 -23.05 18.13 -14.56
N GLY A 41 -23.18 19.46 -14.42
CA GLY A 41 -22.42 20.26 -13.47
C GLY A 41 -22.75 19.81 -12.04
N GLY A 42 -22.22 18.65 -11.65
CA GLY A 42 -22.31 18.10 -10.32
C GLY A 42 -21.19 18.68 -9.48
N LEU A 43 -21.51 18.96 -8.23
CA LEU A 43 -20.56 19.34 -7.20
C LEU A 43 -19.36 18.37 -7.23
N SER A 44 -18.23 18.83 -7.79
CA SER A 44 -17.01 18.03 -7.80
C SER A 44 -16.51 17.89 -6.36
N ILE A 45 -16.59 16.69 -5.80
CA ILE A 45 -16.05 16.38 -4.48
C ILE A 45 -14.52 16.52 -4.58
N LYS A 46 -14.00 17.68 -4.17
CA LYS A 46 -12.57 18.03 -4.26
C LYS A 46 -11.71 17.31 -3.21
N CYS A 47 -12.32 16.86 -2.11
CA CYS A 47 -11.66 16.20 -0.99
C CYS A 47 -12.64 15.27 -0.27
N VAL A 48 -12.33 13.97 -0.21
CA VAL A 48 -13.02 13.03 0.67
C VAL A 48 -12.26 13.01 2.01
N ARG A 49 -12.84 13.64 3.04
CA ARG A 49 -12.33 13.54 4.41
C ARG A 49 -13.08 12.44 5.15
N VAL A 50 -12.35 11.44 5.62
CA VAL A 50 -12.89 10.27 6.33
C VAL A 50 -12.02 10.06 7.57
N GLY A 51 -12.64 9.92 8.73
CA GLY A 51 -11.92 9.64 9.98
C GLY A 51 -10.91 10.74 10.36
N ASN A 52 -11.27 12.02 10.14
CA ASN A 52 -10.46 13.21 10.42
C ASN A 52 -9.20 13.41 9.55
N VAL A 53 -8.93 12.51 8.60
CA VAL A 53 -7.76 12.55 7.68
C VAL A 53 -8.24 12.69 6.24
N GLU A 54 -7.44 13.37 5.41
CA GLU A 54 -7.72 13.56 3.99
C GLU A 54 -7.34 12.31 3.18
N ILE A 55 -8.27 11.84 2.35
CA ILE A 55 -8.06 10.69 1.46
C ILE A 55 -7.71 11.19 0.04
N PRO A 56 -6.77 10.55 -0.67
CA PRO A 56 -6.53 10.86 -2.09
C PRO A 56 -7.71 10.46 -2.98
N ASN A 57 -8.27 11.42 -3.70
CA ASN A 57 -9.46 11.21 -4.53
C ASN A 57 -9.21 10.40 -5.82
N ASN A 58 -7.98 10.34 -6.33
CA ASN A 58 -7.65 9.71 -7.63
C ASN A 58 -7.31 8.22 -7.56
N LYS A 59 -7.69 7.52 -6.49
CA LYS A 59 -7.36 6.10 -6.27
C LYS A 59 -8.61 5.26 -6.03
N ARG A 60 -8.46 3.94 -6.21
CA ARG A 60 -9.48 2.96 -5.81
C ARG A 60 -9.64 2.99 -4.29
N VAL A 61 -10.88 2.84 -3.81
CA VAL A 61 -11.23 3.00 -2.38
C VAL A 61 -10.35 2.14 -1.46
N GLU A 62 -10.05 0.88 -1.83
CA GLU A 62 -9.20 -0.03 -1.04
C GLU A 62 -7.84 0.58 -0.69
N TYR A 63 -7.16 1.20 -1.67
CA TYR A 63 -5.84 1.81 -1.46
C TYR A 63 -5.94 3.22 -0.89
N SER A 64 -7.03 3.90 -1.15
CA SER A 64 -7.34 5.21 -0.58
C SER A 64 -7.47 5.14 0.94
N LEU A 65 -8.16 4.13 1.47
CA LEU A 65 -8.33 3.93 2.92
C LEU A 65 -7.01 3.60 3.65
N GLN A 66 -6.03 3.00 2.96
CA GLN A 66 -4.74 2.62 3.54
C GLN A 66 -3.85 3.82 3.94
N TYR A 67 -4.21 5.03 3.51
CA TYR A 67 -3.52 6.26 3.95
C TYR A 67 -3.77 6.58 5.41
N ILE A 68 -4.90 6.12 5.97
CA ILE A 68 -5.23 6.33 7.37
C ILE A 68 -4.35 5.42 8.22
N HIS A 69 -3.57 6.01 9.15
CA HIS A 69 -2.74 5.22 10.06
C HIS A 69 -3.64 4.34 10.96
N GLY A 70 -3.56 3.03 10.76
CA GLY A 70 -4.40 2.04 11.44
C GLY A 70 -5.23 1.18 10.50
N ILE A 71 -5.40 1.60 9.25
CA ILE A 71 -6.06 0.83 8.21
C ILE A 71 -5.00 0.21 7.29
N GLY A 72 -4.89 -1.11 7.35
CA GLY A 72 -4.05 -1.90 6.43
C GLY A 72 -4.89 -2.56 5.33
N ARG A 73 -4.26 -3.40 4.51
CA ARG A 73 -4.93 -4.14 3.42
C ARG A 73 -6.11 -4.97 3.91
N SER A 74 -5.93 -5.68 5.04
CA SER A 74 -6.98 -6.54 5.59
C SER A 74 -8.22 -5.75 6.00
N ARG A 75 -8.04 -4.66 6.77
CA ARG A 75 -9.14 -3.80 7.23
C ARG A 75 -9.81 -3.08 6.08
N ALA A 76 -9.04 -2.59 5.11
CA ALA A 76 -9.61 -1.89 3.94
C ALA A 76 -10.54 -2.81 3.13
N ARG A 77 -10.14 -4.06 2.91
CA ARG A 77 -10.99 -5.05 2.23
C ARG A 77 -12.21 -5.42 3.07
N GLN A 78 -12.02 -5.61 4.36
CA GLN A 78 -13.11 -5.94 5.28
C GLN A 78 -14.20 -4.85 5.27
N ILE A 79 -13.83 -3.59 5.41
CA ILE A 79 -14.77 -2.44 5.34
C ILE A 79 -15.55 -2.44 4.01
N LEU A 80 -14.87 -2.72 2.89
CA LEU A 80 -15.56 -2.79 1.59
C LEU A 80 -16.53 -3.97 1.50
N CYS A 81 -16.16 -5.12 2.06
CA CYS A 81 -17.03 -6.30 2.10
C CYS A 81 -18.22 -6.09 3.04
N ASP A 82 -18.01 -5.45 4.20
CA ASP A 82 -19.05 -5.20 5.20
C ASP A 82 -20.12 -4.25 4.65
N LEU A 83 -19.70 -3.22 3.88
CA LEU A 83 -20.61 -2.30 3.18
C LEU A 83 -21.16 -2.85 1.87
N THR A 84 -20.70 -4.02 1.42
CA THR A 84 -21.00 -4.58 0.09
C THR A 84 -20.76 -3.55 -1.03
N LEU A 85 -19.67 -2.78 -0.93
CA LEU A 85 -19.28 -1.78 -1.93
C LEU A 85 -18.28 -2.34 -2.93
N GLU A 86 -18.53 -2.06 -4.20
CA GLU A 86 -17.59 -2.38 -5.27
C GLU A 86 -16.37 -1.46 -5.23
N ASN A 87 -15.24 -1.97 -5.74
CA ASN A 87 -13.97 -1.25 -5.80
C ASN A 87 -13.99 -0.12 -6.85
N LYS A 88 -14.77 0.94 -6.63
CA LYS A 88 -14.85 2.13 -7.49
C LYS A 88 -13.67 3.08 -7.26
N LEU A 89 -13.57 4.14 -8.07
CA LEU A 89 -12.68 5.26 -7.77
C LEU A 89 -13.29 6.14 -6.68
N THR A 90 -12.47 6.70 -5.80
CA THR A 90 -12.92 7.52 -4.65
C THR A 90 -13.77 8.73 -5.06
N LYS A 91 -13.56 9.25 -6.28
CA LYS A 91 -14.36 10.34 -6.88
C LYS A 91 -15.79 9.95 -7.26
N GLU A 92 -16.02 8.67 -7.52
CA GLU A 92 -17.30 8.16 -8.02
C GLU A 92 -18.21 7.68 -6.87
N LEU A 93 -17.77 7.86 -5.63
CA LEU A 93 -18.56 7.50 -4.44
C LEU A 93 -19.67 8.54 -4.27
N SER A 94 -20.88 8.03 -4.06
CA SER A 94 -22.01 8.84 -3.65
C SER A 94 -21.84 9.32 -2.20
N GLU A 95 -22.54 10.40 -1.83
CA GLU A 95 -22.45 10.94 -0.47
C GLU A 95 -22.95 9.92 0.58
N ASP A 96 -23.95 9.10 0.24
CA ASP A 96 -24.48 8.07 1.13
C ASP A 96 -23.45 6.97 1.41
N GLU A 97 -22.75 6.49 0.36
CA GLU A 97 -21.64 5.54 0.50
C GLU A 97 -20.51 6.14 1.34
N LEU A 98 -20.24 7.45 1.21
CA LEU A 98 -19.22 8.14 2.02
C LEU A 98 -19.60 8.21 3.51
N LEU A 99 -20.87 8.46 3.84
CA LEU A 99 -21.35 8.46 5.21
C LEU A 99 -21.19 7.08 5.85
N GLN A 100 -21.59 6.03 5.13
CA GLN A 100 -21.42 4.65 5.59
C GLN A 100 -19.96 4.30 5.85
N VAL A 101 -19.05 4.65 4.92
CA VAL A 101 -17.60 4.45 5.10
C VAL A 101 -17.08 5.21 6.32
N ARG A 102 -17.56 6.44 6.58
CA ARG A 102 -17.17 7.22 7.77
C ARG A 102 -17.61 6.53 9.06
N ASP A 103 -18.85 6.06 9.11
CA ASP A 103 -19.41 5.41 10.29
C ASP A 103 -18.69 4.09 10.62
N GLU A 104 -18.33 3.32 9.59
CA GLU A 104 -17.56 2.09 9.79
C GLU A 104 -16.13 2.34 10.20
N VAL A 105 -15.45 3.30 9.56
CA VAL A 105 -14.07 3.64 9.89
C VAL A 105 -13.98 4.14 11.34
N THR A 106 -14.99 4.85 11.83
CA THR A 106 -15.05 5.38 13.21
C THR A 106 -15.07 4.29 14.29
N LYS A 107 -15.53 3.07 13.97
CA LYS A 107 -15.49 1.92 14.90
C LYS A 107 -14.08 1.44 15.19
N TYR A 108 -13.13 1.70 14.29
CA TYR A 108 -11.74 1.30 14.45
C TYR A 108 -10.92 2.38 15.16
N MET A 109 -9.92 1.95 15.93
CA MET A 109 -8.93 2.88 16.48
C MET A 109 -8.08 3.47 15.35
N ILE A 110 -8.00 4.80 15.28
CA ILE A 110 -7.35 5.54 14.20
C ILE A 110 -6.22 6.41 14.74
N GLU A 111 -5.20 6.64 13.91
CA GLU A 111 -4.14 7.66 14.06
C GLU A 111 -3.73 7.98 15.51
N GLY A 112 -4.31 9.05 16.08
CA GLY A 112 -4.00 9.57 17.39
C GLY A 112 -4.18 8.53 18.50
N ASP A 113 -5.26 7.75 18.45
CA ASP A 113 -5.56 6.73 19.44
C ASP A 113 -4.54 5.60 19.38
N LEU A 114 -4.22 5.11 18.18
CA LEU A 114 -3.20 4.08 17.99
C LEU A 114 -1.80 4.59 18.38
N ARG A 115 -1.46 5.83 18.05
CA ARG A 115 -0.19 6.44 18.43
C ARG A 115 -0.08 6.59 19.94
N ARG A 116 -1.14 7.06 20.61
CA ARG A 116 -1.21 7.19 22.06
C ARG A 116 -1.14 5.82 22.74
N PHE A 117 -1.91 4.85 22.26
CA PHE A 117 -1.91 3.47 22.77
C PHE A 117 -0.51 2.86 22.71
N ASN A 118 0.15 2.92 21.55
CA ASN A 118 1.50 2.42 21.38
C ASN A 118 2.54 3.20 22.21
N ALA A 119 2.38 4.52 22.33
CA ALA A 119 3.26 5.35 23.15
C ALA A 119 3.16 4.99 24.64
N ILE A 120 1.94 4.76 25.14
CA ILE A 120 1.70 4.32 26.52
C ILE A 120 2.28 2.92 26.73
N ALA A 121 2.09 1.99 25.78
CA ALA A 121 2.66 0.65 25.88
C ALA A 121 4.20 0.67 25.92
N ILE A 122 4.85 1.50 25.10
CA ILE A 122 6.30 1.67 25.11
C ILE A 122 6.75 2.34 26.42
N ARG A 123 6.03 3.37 26.88
CA ARG A 123 6.31 4.06 28.14
C ARG A 123 6.25 3.08 29.32
N ARG A 124 5.20 2.27 29.39
CA ARG A 124 5.04 1.20 30.39
C ARG A 124 6.24 0.26 30.41
N LEU A 125 6.73 -0.17 29.25
CA LEU A 125 7.92 -1.05 29.18
C LEU A 125 9.17 -0.35 29.72
N LYS A 126 9.33 0.95 29.50
CA LYS A 126 10.46 1.73 30.02
C LYS A 126 10.39 1.88 31.53
N GLU A 127 9.21 2.16 32.07
CA GLU A 127 8.96 2.31 33.51
C GLU A 127 9.18 1.00 34.27
N ILE A 128 8.78 -0.14 33.71
CA ILE A 128 9.03 -1.49 34.29
C ILE A 128 10.54 -1.83 34.34
N GLN A 129 11.37 -1.19 33.50
CA GLN A 129 12.81 -1.48 33.38
C GLN A 129 13.14 -2.92 32.94
N CYS A 130 12.22 -3.61 32.27
CA CYS A 130 12.50 -4.93 31.70
C CYS A 130 13.51 -4.84 30.53
N TYR A 131 14.10 -5.97 30.13
CA TYR A 131 15.07 -6.01 29.02
C TYR A 131 14.58 -5.24 27.79
N ARG A 132 13.35 -5.48 27.32
CA ARG A 132 12.77 -4.76 26.17
C ARG A 132 12.71 -3.24 26.40
N GLY A 133 12.31 -2.81 27.59
CA GLY A 133 12.30 -1.40 28.01
C GLY A 133 13.67 -0.75 27.91
N VAL A 134 14.69 -1.41 28.47
CA VAL A 134 16.10 -0.95 28.40
C VAL A 134 16.54 -0.81 26.94
N ARG A 135 16.22 -1.77 26.06
CA ARG A 135 16.52 -1.67 24.61
C ARG A 135 15.81 -0.48 23.94
N HIS A 136 14.56 -0.22 24.30
CA HIS A 136 13.80 0.94 23.80
C HIS A 136 14.37 2.29 24.27
N ILE A 137 14.96 2.36 25.48
CA ILE A 137 15.66 3.56 25.97
C ILE A 137 17.00 3.74 25.25
N GLN A 138 17.78 2.66 25.13
CA GLN A 138 19.10 2.69 24.50
C GLN A 138 19.01 2.94 22.98
N GLY A 139 17.90 2.57 22.34
CA GLY A 139 17.76 2.65 20.88
C GLY A 139 18.47 1.48 20.20
N LEU A 140 18.26 0.26 20.71
CA LEU A 140 18.74 -1.00 20.13
C LEU A 140 17.55 -1.93 19.84
N PRO A 141 17.67 -2.87 18.88
CA PRO A 141 16.60 -3.82 18.62
C PRO A 141 16.34 -4.71 19.83
N CYS A 142 15.05 -4.99 20.07
CA CYS A 142 14.56 -5.76 21.20
C CYS A 142 14.13 -7.20 20.85
N ARG A 143 14.15 -7.58 19.56
CA ARG A 143 13.70 -8.89 19.04
C ARG A 143 14.83 -9.93 18.87
N GLY A 144 15.89 -9.86 19.66
CA GLY A 144 17.02 -10.81 19.58
C GLY A 144 17.95 -10.63 18.37
N GLN A 145 17.82 -9.54 17.62
CA GLN A 145 18.69 -9.24 16.49
C GLN A 145 20.11 -8.89 16.98
N ARG A 146 21.14 -9.41 16.30
CA ARG A 146 22.54 -9.11 16.62
C ARG A 146 22.87 -7.63 16.38
N THR A 147 23.47 -6.96 17.36
CA THR A 147 23.70 -5.50 17.31
C THR A 147 25.09 -5.04 16.87
N LYS A 148 25.99 -5.98 16.59
CA LYS A 148 27.37 -5.70 16.18
C LYS A 148 27.44 -5.02 14.81
N ASN A 149 26.67 -5.51 13.83
CA ASN A 149 26.77 -5.05 12.44
C ASN A 149 25.48 -4.33 11.97
N ASN A 150 24.34 -5.01 12.03
CA ASN A 150 23.12 -4.59 11.31
C ASN A 150 22.06 -4.03 12.25
N CYS A 151 22.14 -2.73 12.54
CA CYS A 151 21.14 -2.00 13.33
C CYS A 151 20.81 -0.61 12.76
N ARG A 152 21.18 -0.35 11.50
CA ARG A 152 21.14 1.00 10.92
C ARG A 152 19.75 1.62 10.97
N THR A 153 18.68 0.93 10.58
CA THR A 153 17.32 1.51 10.55
C THR A 153 16.90 2.07 11.91
N LEU A 154 17.17 1.34 12.99
CA LEU A 154 16.78 1.75 14.34
C LEU A 154 17.80 2.72 14.98
N LYS A 155 19.11 2.51 14.78
CA LYS A 155 20.16 3.43 15.27
C LYS A 155 20.18 4.78 14.55
N ARG A 156 19.79 4.83 13.27
CA ARG A 156 19.84 6.03 12.43
C ARG A 156 19.00 7.19 12.98
N GLY A 157 17.97 6.90 13.76
CA GLY A 157 17.19 7.92 14.48
C GLY A 157 18.06 8.72 15.48
N LYS A 158 19.08 8.10 16.08
CA LYS A 158 20.16 8.80 16.78
C LYS A 158 21.27 9.08 15.78
N ARG A 159 21.10 10.10 14.94
CA ARG A 159 22.19 10.59 14.08
C ARG A 159 23.21 11.29 14.97
N VAL A 160 24.06 10.51 15.63
CA VAL A 160 25.21 11.05 16.36
C VAL A 160 26.12 11.68 15.31
N GLN A 161 26.21 13.01 15.29
CA GLN A 161 27.24 13.68 14.53
C GLN A 161 28.59 13.17 15.04
N ILE A 162 29.38 12.57 14.14
CA ILE A 162 30.76 12.22 14.46
C ILE A 162 31.50 13.55 14.52
N ALA A 163 31.72 14.06 15.73
CA ALA A 163 32.61 15.20 15.95
C ALA A 163 33.99 14.84 15.37
N GLY A 164 34.51 15.63 14.43
CA GLY A 164 35.88 15.49 13.92
C GLY A 164 36.07 15.11 12.46
N LYS A 165 35.02 15.00 11.61
CA LYS A 165 35.25 14.92 10.16
C LYS A 165 35.64 16.30 9.61
N LYS A 166 36.95 16.51 9.36
CA LYS A 166 37.48 17.69 8.66
C LYS A 166 36.70 17.90 7.34
N LYS A 167 36.22 19.13 7.12
CA LYS A 167 35.68 19.54 5.82
C LYS A 167 36.81 19.46 4.79
N PRO A 168 36.57 18.93 3.57
CA PRO A 168 37.57 18.98 2.52
C PRO A 168 37.91 20.46 2.20
N PRO A 169 39.17 20.80 1.91
CA PRO A 169 39.52 22.15 1.50
C PRO A 169 38.76 22.50 0.23
N GLY A 170 38.13 23.67 0.21
CA GLY A 170 37.42 24.18 -0.96
C GLY A 170 38.38 24.41 -2.14
N PRO A 171 37.87 24.40 -3.38
CA PRO A 171 38.68 24.73 -4.55
C PRO A 171 39.18 26.18 -4.43
N LYS A 172 40.46 26.37 -4.79
CA LYS A 172 41.12 27.69 -4.87
C LYS A 172 40.54 28.53 -6.00
#